data_AF-A0A661IZL6-F1
#
_entry.id   AF-A0A661IZL6-F1
#
_cell.length_a   1.000
_cell.length_b   1.000
_cell.length_c   1.000
_cell.angle_alpha   90.00
_cell.angle_beta   90.00
_cell.angle_gamma   90.00
#
_symmetry.space_group_name_H-M   'P 1'
#
loop_
_entity.id
_entity.type
_entity.pdbx_description
1 polymer ?
#
loop_
_entity_poly.entity_id
_entity_poly.type
_entity_poly.pdbx_seq_one_letter_code
_entity_poly.pdbx_strand_id
1 'polypeptide(L)'
;MVKRGYVSSVEEAFERFLRKGGPAYVEKFRFSPEEAIKTILEAGGLPVLAHPFTLELDPEQLEEFVKKLKGEGLVGIEVYYPDHDNGQKELYRRLALQYDLAITGGSDYHGSAKEEIELGKGRGDLLLPYSMLQDLKRRLR
;
A
#
# COMPACT_ATOMS: atom_id res chain seq x y z
N MET A 1 18.08 17.20 3.91
CA MET A 1 17.61 18.60 3.94
C MET A 1 17.40 19.05 5.38
N VAL A 2 16.65 18.29 6.19
CA VAL A 2 16.47 18.52 7.64
C VAL A 2 17.80 18.69 8.40
N LYS A 3 18.71 17.72 8.35
CA LYS A 3 20.02 17.79 9.04
C LYS A 3 20.89 19.00 8.63
N ARG A 4 20.68 19.56 7.44
CA ARG A 4 21.41 20.74 6.95
C ARG A 4 20.67 22.07 7.23
N GLY A 5 19.52 22.03 7.90
CA GLY A 5 18.75 23.21 8.30
C GLY A 5 17.95 23.89 7.18
N TYR A 6 17.79 23.25 6.01
CA TYR A 6 17.05 23.86 4.89
C TYR A 6 15.52 23.79 5.06
N VAL A 7 15.05 22.85 5.87
CA VAL A 7 13.65 22.61 6.25
C VAL A 7 13.62 22.10 7.68
N SER A 8 12.50 22.27 8.36
CA SER A 8 12.24 21.88 9.75
C SER A 8 11.78 20.42 9.91
N SER A 9 11.15 19.82 8.90
CA SER A 9 10.68 18.42 8.94
C SER A 9 10.79 17.70 7.59
N VAL A 10 10.53 16.39 7.59
CA VAL A 10 10.50 15.56 6.36
C VAL A 10 9.30 15.96 5.50
N GLU A 11 8.15 16.19 6.13
CA GLU A 11 6.91 16.65 5.52
C GLU A 11 7.14 17.96 4.76
N GLU A 12 7.77 18.95 5.42
CA GLU A 12 8.10 20.23 4.78
C GLU A 12 9.01 20.05 3.56
N ALA A 13 9.97 19.11 3.62
CA ALA A 13 10.82 18.78 2.48
C ALA A 13 10.02 18.25 1.29
N PHE A 14 9.05 17.36 1.54
CA PHE A 14 8.15 16.87 0.50
C PHE A 14 7.26 17.97 -0.06
N GLU A 15 6.58 18.72 0.80
CA GLU A 15 5.65 19.77 0.37
C GLU A 15 6.32 20.88 -0.45
N ARG A 16 7.50 21.34 -0.02
CA ARG A 16 8.19 22.47 -0.66
C ARG A 16 9.03 22.07 -1.87
N PHE A 17 9.62 20.87 -1.88
CA PHE A 17 10.67 20.53 -2.85
C PHE A 17 10.44 19.22 -3.59
N LEU A 18 10.11 18.14 -2.87
CA LEU A 18 10.24 16.77 -3.39
C LEU A 18 8.94 16.15 -3.91
N ARG A 19 7.77 16.76 -3.65
CA ARG A 19 6.49 16.31 -4.20
C ARG A 19 6.48 16.35 -5.72
N LYS A 20 5.56 15.61 -6.35
CA LYS A 20 5.35 15.67 -7.80
C LYS A 20 5.15 17.13 -8.26
N GLY A 21 5.93 17.55 -9.25
CA GLY A 21 5.93 18.94 -9.76
C GLY A 21 6.65 19.95 -8.87
N GLY A 22 7.28 19.52 -7.78
CA GLY A 22 8.10 20.37 -6.92
C GLY A 22 9.45 20.74 -7.56
N PRO A 23 10.12 21.80 -7.09
CA PRO A 23 11.38 22.30 -7.65
C PRO A 23 12.53 21.29 -7.75
N ALA A 24 12.53 20.27 -6.89
CA ALA A 24 13.55 19.23 -6.85
C ALA A 24 13.00 17.84 -7.26
N TYR A 25 11.80 17.79 -7.83
CA TYR A 25 11.22 16.55 -8.34
C TYR A 25 11.85 16.17 -9.67
N VAL A 26 12.38 14.96 -9.73
CA VAL A 26 12.78 14.31 -10.98
C VAL A 26 11.90 13.09 -11.15
N GLU A 27 11.29 12.97 -12.33
CA GLU A 27 10.46 11.82 -12.64
C GLU A 27 11.31 10.56 -12.64
N LYS A 28 10.86 9.57 -11.86
CA LYS A 28 11.47 8.24 -11.81
C LYS A 28 10.70 7.33 -12.74
N PHE A 29 11.40 6.39 -13.36
CA PHE A 29 10.76 5.27 -14.03
C PHE A 29 9.80 4.57 -13.05
N ARG A 30 8.60 4.29 -13.53
CA ARG A 30 7.55 3.56 -12.82
C ARG A 30 6.92 2.58 -13.81
N PHE A 31 6.71 1.36 -13.36
CA PHE A 31 5.86 0.42 -14.07
C PHE A 31 4.42 0.92 -14.06
N SER A 32 3.68 0.64 -15.12
CA SER A 32 2.22 0.63 -15.02
C SER A 32 1.78 -0.43 -14.01
N PRO A 33 0.60 -0.31 -13.37
CA PRO A 33 0.09 -1.35 -12.47
C PRO A 33 0.03 -2.74 -13.13
N GLU A 34 -0.34 -2.79 -14.41
CA GLU A 34 -0.43 -4.02 -15.21
C GLU A 34 0.97 -4.64 -15.43
N GLU A 35 1.96 -3.83 -15.79
CA GLU A 35 3.34 -4.27 -15.93
C GLU A 35 3.92 -4.77 -14.61
N ALA A 36 3.63 -4.08 -13.50
CA ALA A 36 4.07 -4.48 -12.16
C ALA A 36 3.45 -5.82 -11.74
N ILE A 37 2.14 -5.99 -11.93
CA ILE A 37 1.43 -7.24 -11.65
C ILE A 37 2.04 -8.39 -12.45
N LYS A 38 2.18 -8.21 -13.77
CA LYS A 38 2.77 -9.21 -14.65
C LYS A 38 4.19 -9.59 -14.22
N THR A 39 5.03 -8.59 -13.93
CA THR A 39 6.42 -8.82 -13.48
C THR A 39 6.48 -9.62 -12.19
N ILE A 40 5.63 -9.30 -11.20
CA ILE A 40 5.57 -10.04 -9.93
C ILE A 40 5.15 -11.49 -10.16
N LEU A 41 4.13 -11.71 -11.01
CA LEU A 41 3.65 -13.06 -11.33
C LEU A 41 4.68 -13.89 -12.09
N GLU A 42 5.39 -13.29 -13.07
CA GLU A 42 6.48 -13.95 -13.82
C GLU A 42 7.65 -14.36 -12.91
N ALA A 43 7.88 -13.60 -11.83
CA ALA A 43 8.85 -13.95 -10.79
C ALA A 43 8.33 -15.01 -9.78
N GLY A 44 7.11 -15.52 -9.93
CA GLY A 44 6.47 -16.47 -9.01
C GLY A 44 5.93 -15.84 -7.73
N GLY A 45 5.84 -14.51 -7.68
CA GLY A 45 5.30 -13.76 -6.56
C GLY A 45 3.79 -13.57 -6.61
N LEU A 46 3.24 -12.97 -5.55
CA LEU A 46 1.83 -12.61 -5.45
C LEU A 46 1.68 -11.08 -5.42
N PRO A 47 1.09 -10.45 -6.44
CA PRO A 47 0.87 -9.01 -6.45
C PRO A 47 -0.25 -8.61 -5.48
N VAL A 48 0.03 -7.61 -4.64
CA VAL A 48 -0.87 -7.09 -3.62
C VAL A 48 -0.95 -5.58 -3.74
N LEU A 49 -2.17 -5.03 -3.72
CA LEU A 49 -2.39 -3.58 -3.71
C LEU A 49 -2.15 -3.03 -2.30
N ALA A 50 -1.05 -2.32 -2.10
CA ALA A 50 -0.68 -1.72 -0.82
C ALA A 50 -1.44 -0.42 -0.54
N HIS A 51 -1.77 -0.18 0.73
CA HIS A 51 -2.40 1.00 1.33
C HIS A 51 -3.22 1.86 0.34
N PRO A 52 -4.40 1.37 -0.10
CA PRO A 52 -5.14 1.95 -1.22
C PRO A 52 -5.56 3.41 -1.04
N PHE A 53 -5.64 3.91 0.20
CA PHE A 53 -6.01 5.31 0.49
C PHE A 53 -5.09 6.32 -0.20
N THR A 54 -3.83 5.96 -0.44
CA THR A 54 -2.83 6.79 -1.12
C THR A 54 -3.15 7.07 -2.59
N LEU A 55 -4.10 6.34 -3.18
CA LEU A 55 -4.57 6.58 -4.55
C LEU A 55 -5.53 7.77 -4.63
N GLU A 56 -6.08 8.24 -3.49
CA GLU A 56 -7.04 9.35 -3.40
C GLU A 56 -8.28 9.15 -4.30
N LEU A 57 -8.66 7.88 -4.52
CA LEU A 57 -9.86 7.50 -5.28
C LEU A 57 -11.08 7.46 -4.35
N ASP A 58 -12.23 7.88 -4.88
CA ASP A 58 -13.50 7.62 -4.21
C ASP A 58 -13.84 6.11 -4.22
N PRO A 59 -14.83 5.66 -3.44
CA PRO A 59 -15.16 4.23 -3.34
C PRO A 59 -15.53 3.56 -4.67
N GLU A 60 -16.20 4.26 -5.58
CA GLU A 60 -16.62 3.70 -6.87
C GLU A 60 -15.42 3.57 -7.81
N GLN A 61 -14.61 4.62 -7.91
CA GLN A 61 -13.36 4.62 -8.67
C GLN A 61 -12.38 3.55 -8.17
N LEU A 62 -12.27 3.39 -6.85
CA LEU A 62 -11.43 2.35 -6.27
C LEU A 62 -11.93 0.95 -6.63
N GLU A 63 -13.24 0.73 -6.60
CA GLU A 63 -13.83 -0.56 -6.98
C GLU A 63 -13.56 -0.89 -8.45
N GLU A 64 -13.74 0.07 -9.36
CA GLU A 64 -13.40 -0.08 -10.77
C GLU A 64 -11.91 -0.37 -10.97
N PHE A 65 -11.05 0.33 -10.24
CA PHE A 65 -9.60 0.13 -10.30
C PHE A 65 -9.21 -1.27 -9.80
N VAL A 66 -9.73 -1.70 -8.65
CA VAL A 66 -9.48 -3.06 -8.11
C VAL A 66 -10.01 -4.13 -9.06
N LYS A 67 -11.20 -3.95 -9.63
CA LYS A 67 -11.77 -4.86 -10.63
C LYS A 67 -10.85 -5.00 -11.85
N LYS A 68 -10.32 -3.88 -12.35
CA LYS A 68 -9.37 -3.87 -13.45
C LYS A 68 -8.10 -4.65 -13.08
N LEU A 69 -7.47 -4.32 -11.95
CA LEU A 69 -6.24 -4.99 -11.51
C LEU A 69 -6.45 -6.50 -11.25
N LYS A 70 -7.63 -6.90 -10.75
CA LYS A 70 -7.99 -8.31 -10.62
C LYS A 70 -7.97 -9.02 -11.97
N GLY A 71 -8.47 -8.39 -13.03
CA GLY A 71 -8.41 -8.90 -14.39
C GLY A 71 -6.99 -9.14 -14.89
N GLU A 72 -6.03 -8.35 -14.41
CA GLU A 72 -4.59 -8.46 -14.73
C GLU A 72 -3.85 -9.50 -13.86
N GLY A 73 -4.51 -10.04 -12.83
CA GLY A 73 -3.94 -11.05 -11.94
C GLY A 73 -3.58 -10.57 -10.54
N LEU A 74 -4.14 -9.45 -10.08
CA LEU A 74 -4.02 -9.03 -8.67
C LEU A 74 -4.49 -10.15 -7.73
N VAL A 75 -3.69 -10.45 -6.70
CA VAL A 75 -3.94 -11.55 -5.77
C VAL A 75 -4.44 -11.08 -4.42
N GLY A 76 -4.02 -9.90 -3.96
CA GLY A 76 -4.38 -9.38 -2.64
C GLY A 76 -4.57 -7.88 -2.57
N ILE A 77 -5.11 -7.43 -1.45
CA ILE A 77 -5.27 -6.02 -1.08
C ILE A 77 -4.88 -5.83 0.39
N GLU A 78 -4.25 -4.71 0.70
CA GLU A 78 -3.92 -4.33 2.07
C GLU A 78 -5.14 -3.71 2.75
N VAL A 79 -5.66 -4.43 3.74
CA VAL A 79 -6.80 -3.98 4.55
C VAL A 79 -6.31 -3.33 5.83
N TYR A 80 -5.32 -3.96 6.47
CA TYR A 80 -4.84 -3.55 7.79
C TYR A 80 -3.53 -2.79 7.66
N TYR A 81 -3.62 -1.47 7.78
CA TYR A 81 -2.50 -0.53 7.72
C TYR A 81 -2.70 0.55 8.80
N PRO A 82 -1.63 1.09 9.43
CA PRO A 82 -1.76 1.95 10.61
C PRO A 82 -2.58 3.23 10.42
N ASP A 83 -2.63 3.80 9.21
CA ASP A 83 -3.40 5.01 8.94
C ASP A 83 -4.76 4.72 8.26
N HIS A 84 -5.16 3.44 8.14
CA HIS A 84 -6.52 3.12 7.69
C HIS A 84 -7.54 3.35 8.81
N ASP A 85 -8.57 4.13 8.53
CA ASP A 85 -9.74 4.22 9.41
C ASP A 85 -10.66 2.98 9.28
N ASN A 86 -11.68 2.90 10.14
CA ASN A 86 -12.60 1.76 10.15
C ASN A 86 -13.45 1.66 8.87
N GLY A 87 -13.79 2.79 8.23
CA GLY A 87 -14.55 2.81 6.99
C GLY A 87 -13.72 2.28 5.81
N GLN A 88 -12.44 2.67 5.75
CA GLN A 88 -11.46 2.16 4.79
C GLN A 88 -11.23 0.65 5.00
N LYS A 89 -11.02 0.19 6.24
CA LYS A 89 -10.88 -1.24 6.55
C LYS A 89 -12.10 -2.05 6.08
N GLU A 90 -13.31 -1.55 6.31
CA GLU A 90 -14.54 -2.22 5.89
C GLU A 90 -14.68 -2.25 4.36
N LEU A 91 -14.44 -1.12 3.69
CA LEU A 91 -14.45 -1.03 2.24
C LEU A 91 -13.46 -2.03 1.61
N TYR A 92 -12.23 -2.07 2.11
CA TYR A 92 -11.19 -2.94 1.54
C TYR A 92 -11.47 -4.42 1.83
N ARG A 93 -12.04 -4.77 2.99
CA ARG A 93 -12.54 -6.13 3.25
C ARG A 93 -13.65 -6.51 2.27
N ARG A 94 -14.62 -5.62 2.04
CA ARG A 94 -15.72 -5.87 1.09
C ARG A 94 -15.18 -6.14 -0.31
N LEU A 95 -14.27 -5.29 -0.80
CA LEU A 95 -13.62 -5.47 -2.10
C LEU A 95 -12.83 -6.80 -2.15
N ALA A 96 -12.12 -7.14 -1.08
CA ALA A 96 -11.37 -8.39 -1.02
C ALA A 96 -12.27 -9.62 -1.16
N LEU A 97 -13.40 -9.63 -0.44
CA LEU A 97 -14.39 -10.72 -0.53
C LEU A 97 -15.06 -10.77 -1.90
N GLN A 98 -15.44 -9.61 -2.44
CA GLN A 98 -16.14 -9.49 -3.73
C GLN A 98 -15.30 -9.99 -4.92
N TYR A 99 -13.99 -9.75 -4.89
CA TYR A 99 -13.08 -10.08 -6.00
C TYR A 99 -12.15 -11.27 -5.71
N ASP A 100 -12.41 -12.04 -4.65
CA ASP A 100 -11.57 -13.14 -4.18
C ASP A 100 -10.07 -12.74 -4.12
N LEU A 101 -9.79 -11.70 -3.34
CA LEU A 101 -8.45 -11.23 -3.05
C LEU A 101 -8.06 -11.67 -1.63
N ALA A 102 -6.79 -12.03 -1.47
CA ALA A 102 -6.20 -12.20 -0.15
C ALA A 102 -6.24 -10.89 0.62
N ILE A 103 -6.65 -10.98 1.88
CA ILE A 103 -6.56 -9.87 2.84
C ILE A 103 -5.13 -9.84 3.37
N THR A 104 -4.48 -8.68 3.29
CA THR A 104 -3.12 -8.45 3.78
C THR A 104 -3.05 -7.26 4.74
N GLY A 105 -1.89 -7.10 5.38
CA GLY A 105 -1.61 -5.99 6.27
C GLY A 105 -0.11 -5.82 6.49
N GLY A 106 0.29 -4.61 6.86
CA GLY A 106 1.69 -4.25 7.02
C GLY A 106 1.84 -2.99 7.87
N SER A 107 2.96 -2.88 8.58
CA SER A 107 3.25 -1.69 9.39
C SER A 107 3.80 -0.53 8.55
N ASP A 108 4.37 -0.83 7.38
CA ASP A 108 5.11 0.13 6.55
C ASP A 108 6.15 0.92 7.38
N TYR A 109 6.94 0.17 8.13
CA TYR A 109 7.89 0.71 9.09
C TYR A 109 9.06 1.43 8.39
N HIS A 110 9.30 2.68 8.79
CA HIS A 110 10.32 3.56 8.20
C HIS A 110 11.33 4.07 9.24
N GLY A 111 11.50 3.37 10.38
CA GLY A 111 12.45 3.78 11.41
C GLY A 111 12.06 5.10 12.07
N SER A 112 13.04 5.95 12.31
CA SER A 112 12.84 7.27 12.93
C SER A 112 11.99 8.23 12.09
N ALA A 113 11.62 7.88 10.85
CA ALA A 113 10.67 8.66 10.06
C ALA A 113 9.20 8.40 10.47
N LYS A 114 8.92 7.31 11.19
CA LYS A 114 7.61 6.98 11.76
C LYS A 114 7.80 6.45 13.18
N GLU A 115 8.14 7.33 14.13
CA GLU A 115 8.51 6.93 15.51
C GLU A 115 7.41 6.15 16.26
N GLU A 116 6.15 6.37 15.89
CA GLU A 116 4.95 5.71 16.46
C GLU A 116 4.68 4.31 15.87
N ILE A 117 5.45 3.89 14.86
CA ILE A 117 5.30 2.58 14.20
C ILE A 117 6.51 1.73 14.56
N GLU A 118 6.28 0.48 14.96
CA GLU A 118 7.35 -0.50 15.18
C GLU A 118 7.35 -1.54 14.04
N LEU A 119 8.46 -2.24 13.85
CA LEU A 119 8.49 -3.35 12.89
C LEU A 119 7.48 -4.43 13.30
N GLY A 120 6.49 -4.69 12.44
CA GLY A 120 5.45 -5.70 12.70
C GLY A 120 4.37 -5.27 13.69
N LYS A 121 4.39 -4.01 14.17
CA LYS A 121 3.30 -3.42 14.95
C LYS A 121 2.95 -2.05 14.36
N GLY A 122 1.67 -1.81 14.11
CA GLY A 122 1.17 -0.49 13.73
C GLY A 122 1.14 0.45 14.94
N ARG A 123 0.18 1.38 15.00
CA ARG A 123 -0.08 2.23 16.17
C ARG A 123 -0.76 1.44 17.32
N GLY A 124 -0.18 0.28 17.66
CA GLY A 124 -0.60 -0.59 18.76
C GLY A 124 -1.69 -1.64 18.46
N ASP A 125 -2.45 -1.50 17.37
CA ASP A 125 -3.63 -2.34 17.07
C ASP A 125 -3.47 -3.28 15.86
N LEU A 126 -2.34 -3.21 15.15
CA LEU A 126 -2.07 -4.05 13.98
C LEU A 126 -1.70 -5.47 14.41
N LEU A 127 -2.72 -6.28 14.67
CA LEU A 127 -2.60 -7.70 14.99
C LEU A 127 -3.06 -8.52 13.80
N LEU A 128 -2.10 -9.04 13.02
CA LEU A 128 -2.39 -9.83 11.83
C LEU A 128 -2.34 -11.32 12.16
N PRO A 129 -3.47 -12.06 12.02
CA PRO A 129 -3.46 -13.48 12.29
C PRO A 129 -2.61 -14.24 11.27
N TYR A 130 -1.91 -15.28 11.73
CA TYR A 130 -1.08 -16.13 10.87
C TYR A 130 -1.87 -16.79 9.72
N SER A 131 -3.19 -16.91 9.86
CA SER A 131 -4.08 -17.40 8.81
C SER A 131 -4.03 -16.55 7.52
N MET A 132 -3.72 -15.25 7.61
CA MET A 132 -3.52 -14.40 6.42
C MET A 132 -2.31 -14.86 5.61
N LEU A 133 -1.20 -15.19 6.29
CA LEU A 133 -0.03 -15.76 5.61
C LEU A 133 -0.35 -17.14 5.02
N GLN A 134 -1.11 -17.97 5.75
CA GLN A 134 -1.54 -19.26 5.22
C GLN A 134 -2.39 -19.12 3.95
N ASP A 135 -3.23 -18.08 3.87
CA ASP A 135 -4.01 -17.79 2.66
C ASP A 135 -3.12 -17.42 1.48
N LEU A 136 -2.15 -16.53 1.68
CA LEU A 136 -1.15 -16.22 0.66
C LEU A 136 -0.38 -17.48 0.22
N LYS A 137 0.02 -18.34 1.15
CA LYS A 137 0.71 -19.59 0.82
C LYS A 137 -0.13 -20.56 -0.01
N ARG A 138 -1.45 -20.60 0.19
CA ARG A 138 -2.35 -21.42 -0.66
C ARG A 138 -2.53 -20.87 -2.07
N ARG A 139 -2.27 -19.57 -2.26
CA ARG A 139 -2.38 -18.88 -3.54
C ARG A 139 -1.07 -18.91 -4.34
N LEU A 140 0.06 -19.19 -3.70
CA LEU A 140 1.31 -19.56 -4.37
C LEU A 140 1.10 -20.91 -5.07
N ARG A 141 1.34 -20.92 -6.39
CA ARG A 141 1.30 -22.14 -7.21
C ARG A 141 2.69 -22.75 -7.31
#